data_AF-A0A1U7XEY7-F1
#
_entry.id   AF-A0A1U7XEY7-F1
#
_cell.length_a   1.000
_cell.length_b   1.000
_cell.length_c   1.000
_cell.angle_alpha   90.00
_cell.angle_beta   90.00
_cell.angle_gamma   90.00
#
_symmetry.space_group_name_H-M   'P 1'
#
loop_
_entity.id
_entity.type
_entity.pdbx_description
1 polymer ?
#
loop_
_entity_poly.entity_id
_entity_poly.type
_entity_poly.pdbx_seq_one_letter_code
_entity_poly.pdbx_strand_id
1 'polypeptide(L)'
;MLDVVQGSIMNENIEDTLFHMLDEETDAEIGSLARTTVMRLLYASCPSQPSRWLSICRNMILSSSSRVISRSDSSQNDSSSGLDGETGLNYGDDDENMVSSSQNPTFQGYRSNHPIAYLPRNKHLRYRTRVFAAECLSHLPAAVGKNPAHFDVALARKQSGSGPTSGDWLVLQLQELVSLAYQISTIQFENMRPVGVTLLSTIIDKVLFQCLFNYSVGLNHLWSFKWYLLDISLYFDV
;
A
#
# COMPACT_ATOMS: atom_id res chain seq x y z
N MET A 1 3.87 30.16 -7.59
CA MET A 1 4.11 29.59 -8.95
C MET A 1 4.60 28.14 -8.88
N LEU A 2 5.43 27.78 -7.89
CA LEU A 2 5.80 26.37 -7.61
C LEU A 2 4.61 25.52 -7.13
N ASP A 3 3.64 26.09 -6.41
CA ASP A 3 2.45 25.35 -5.92
C ASP A 3 1.48 24.93 -7.03
N VAL A 4 1.42 25.67 -8.14
CA VAL A 4 0.52 25.37 -9.26
C VAL A 4 1.05 24.21 -10.10
N VAL A 5 2.37 24.09 -10.22
CA VAL A 5 3.02 22.99 -10.95
C VAL A 5 2.93 21.68 -10.17
N GLN A 6 3.09 21.73 -8.83
CA GLN A 6 2.89 20.56 -7.97
C GLN A 6 1.45 20.03 -8.05
N GLY A 7 0.46 20.93 -8.14
CA GLY A 7 -0.95 20.58 -8.27
C GLY A 7 -1.33 19.95 -9.63
N SER A 8 -0.68 20.36 -10.73
CA SER A 8 -1.00 19.86 -12.07
C SER A 8 -0.43 18.47 -12.34
N ILE A 9 0.75 18.16 -11.80
CA ILE A 9 1.44 16.86 -11.99
C ILE A 9 0.71 15.75 -11.19
N MET A 10 0.12 16.06 -10.04
CA MET A 10 -0.60 15.07 -9.23
C MET A 10 -2.00 14.70 -9.76
N ASN A 11 -2.53 15.44 -10.74
CA ASN A 11 -3.88 15.20 -11.26
C ASN A 11 -3.95 14.13 -12.37
N GLU A 12 -2.80 13.61 -12.82
CA GLU A 12 -2.71 12.69 -13.97
C GLU A 12 -2.58 11.20 -13.59
N ASN A 13 -2.73 10.82 -12.31
CA ASN A 13 -2.52 9.42 -11.87
C ASN A 13 -1.15 8.87 -12.32
N ILE A 14 -0.13 9.72 -12.20
CA ILE A 14 1.25 9.39 -12.55
C ILE A 14 1.73 8.20 -11.73
N GLU A 15 1.26 8.05 -10.48
CA GLU A 15 1.66 6.95 -9.60
C GLU A 15 1.27 5.59 -10.17
N ASP A 16 0.02 5.41 -10.61
CA ASP A 16 -0.45 4.16 -11.23
C ASP A 16 0.36 3.85 -12.50
N THR A 17 0.65 4.89 -13.29
CA THR A 17 1.47 4.78 -14.51
C THR A 17 2.91 4.37 -14.18
N LEU A 18 3.49 4.91 -13.11
CA LEU A 18 4.84 4.58 -12.65
C LEU A 18 4.93 3.13 -12.15
N PHE A 19 3.92 2.65 -11.41
CA PHE A 19 3.89 1.25 -10.97
C PHE A 19 3.75 0.29 -12.14
N HIS A 20 2.94 0.62 -13.15
CA HIS A 20 2.83 -0.19 -14.37
C HIS A 20 4.11 -0.17 -15.22
N MET A 21 4.75 1.00 -15.38
CA MET A 21 6.06 1.10 -16.05
C MET A 21 7.10 0.25 -15.31
N LEU A 22 7.16 0.37 -13.98
CA LEU A 22 8.08 -0.41 -13.14
C LEU A 22 7.84 -1.92 -13.27
N ASP A 23 6.57 -2.32 -13.44
CA ASP A 23 6.20 -3.72 -13.63
C ASP A 23 6.78 -4.31 -14.92
N GLU A 24 6.81 -3.51 -15.99
CA GLU A 24 7.31 -3.91 -17.31
C GLU A 24 8.83 -3.78 -17.45
N GLU A 25 9.48 -3.02 -16.57
CA GLU A 25 10.90 -2.68 -16.69
C GLU A 25 11.83 -3.89 -16.49
N THR A 26 12.66 -4.19 -17.49
CA THR A 26 13.59 -5.33 -17.44
C THR A 26 14.99 -4.95 -16.99
N ASP A 27 15.36 -3.68 -17.15
CA ASP A 27 16.67 -3.16 -16.73
C ASP A 27 16.68 -2.88 -15.21
N ALA A 28 17.60 -3.51 -14.50
CA ALA A 28 17.69 -3.41 -13.05
C ALA A 28 18.08 -1.99 -12.56
N GLU A 29 18.91 -1.27 -13.32
CA GLU A 29 19.32 0.10 -12.98
C GLU A 29 18.16 1.07 -13.18
N ILE A 30 17.46 0.96 -14.31
CA ILE A 30 16.26 1.79 -14.59
C ILE A 30 15.16 1.47 -13.58
N GLY A 31 14.93 0.20 -13.27
CA GLY A 31 13.97 -0.22 -12.25
C GLY A 31 14.31 0.33 -10.86
N SER A 32 15.60 0.35 -10.49
CA SER A 32 16.07 0.95 -9.23
C SER A 32 15.85 2.47 -9.19
N LEU A 33 16.14 3.17 -10.31
CA LEU A 33 15.91 4.60 -10.44
C LEU A 33 14.41 4.95 -10.36
N ALA A 34 13.56 4.14 -11.01
CA ALA A 34 12.11 4.29 -10.95
C ALA A 34 11.58 4.10 -9.52
N ARG A 35 12.00 3.04 -8.81
CA ARG A 35 11.66 2.84 -7.39
C ARG A 35 12.07 4.02 -6.52
N THR A 36 13.29 4.53 -6.71
CA THR A 36 13.79 5.71 -5.99
C THR A 36 12.92 6.94 -6.26
N THR A 37 12.48 7.12 -7.51
CA THR A 37 11.63 8.23 -7.92
C THR A 37 10.24 8.14 -7.29
N VAL A 38 9.64 6.94 -7.28
CA VAL A 38 8.36 6.69 -6.58
C VAL A 38 8.49 6.98 -5.08
N MET A 39 9.56 6.54 -4.43
CA MET A 39 9.80 6.84 -3.01
C MET A 39 9.97 8.34 -2.75
N ARG A 40 10.69 9.07 -3.60
CA ARG A 40 10.80 10.53 -3.48
C ARG A 40 9.46 11.22 -3.65
N LEU A 41 8.65 10.78 -4.61
CA LEU A 41 7.30 11.30 -4.82
C LEU A 41 6.42 11.02 -3.60
N LEU A 42 6.49 9.82 -3.03
CA LEU A 42 5.80 9.43 -1.80
C LEU A 42 6.12 10.41 -0.67
N TYR A 43 7.40 10.61 -0.36
CA TYR A 43 7.79 11.54 0.71
C TYR A 43 7.43 13.01 0.41
N ALA A 44 7.31 13.39 -0.86
CA ALA A 44 6.95 14.75 -1.25
C ALA A 44 5.44 15.03 -1.17
N SER A 45 4.57 14.06 -1.47
CA SER A 45 3.11 14.28 -1.55
C SER A 45 2.30 13.62 -0.44
N CYS A 46 2.84 12.60 0.24
CA CYS A 46 2.17 11.91 1.33
C CYS A 46 1.73 12.82 2.50
N PRO A 47 2.47 13.88 2.91
CA PRO A 47 1.99 14.81 3.93
C PRO A 47 0.65 15.49 3.60
N SER A 48 0.31 15.60 2.31
CA SER A 48 -0.93 16.25 1.86
C SER A 48 -2.01 15.25 1.45
N GLN A 49 -1.63 14.05 1.03
CA GLN A 49 -2.57 13.05 0.47
C GLN A 49 -2.24 11.61 0.89
N PRO A 50 -2.21 11.28 2.20
CA PRO A 50 -1.92 9.92 2.65
C PRO A 50 -2.96 8.88 2.17
N SER A 51 -4.24 9.24 2.05
CA SER A 51 -5.28 8.31 1.57
C SER A 51 -5.07 7.86 0.13
N ARG A 52 -4.57 8.76 -0.74
CA ARG A 52 -4.24 8.46 -2.13
C ARG A 52 -3.18 7.37 -2.21
N TRP A 53 -2.09 7.53 -1.47
CA TRP A 53 -1.02 6.53 -1.43
C TRP A 53 -1.43 5.21 -0.81
N LEU A 54 -2.25 5.23 0.23
CA LEU A 54 -2.83 4.02 0.81
C LEU A 54 -3.67 3.26 -0.24
N SER A 55 -4.50 3.97 -1.00
CA SER A 55 -5.33 3.39 -2.06
C SER A 55 -4.48 2.80 -3.19
N ILE A 56 -3.46 3.53 -3.67
CA ILE A 56 -2.53 3.02 -4.69
C ILE A 56 -1.84 1.75 -4.20
N CYS A 57 -1.19 1.80 -3.02
CA CYS A 57 -0.48 0.64 -2.49
C CYS A 57 -1.42 -0.55 -2.29
N ARG A 58 -2.63 -0.34 -1.77
CA ARG A 58 -3.67 -1.36 -1.65
C ARG A 58 -3.96 -1.99 -3.00
N ASN A 59 -4.27 -1.18 -4.01
CA ASN A 59 -4.61 -1.67 -5.34
C ASN A 59 -3.46 -2.47 -5.94
N MET A 60 -2.21 -1.99 -5.82
CA MET A 60 -1.04 -2.68 -6.35
C MET A 60 -0.79 -4.02 -5.62
N ILE A 61 -0.85 -4.05 -4.29
CA ILE A 61 -0.61 -5.25 -3.47
C ILE A 61 -1.68 -6.32 -3.71
N LEU A 62 -2.95 -5.89 -3.80
CA LEU A 62 -4.12 -6.76 -3.92
C LEU A 62 -4.48 -7.12 -5.37
N SER A 63 -3.83 -6.50 -6.36
CA SER A 63 -3.94 -6.88 -7.78
C SER A 63 -3.44 -8.32 -7.97
N SER A 64 -4.32 -9.27 -7.72
CA SER A 64 -4.08 -10.70 -7.81
C SER A 64 -4.54 -11.18 -9.18
N SER A 65 -3.84 -12.18 -9.75
CA SER A 65 -4.34 -12.96 -10.88
C SER A 65 -5.71 -13.50 -10.55
N SER A 66 -6.77 -12.87 -11.03
CA SER A 66 -8.01 -13.58 -11.28
C SER A 66 -7.73 -14.50 -12.46
N ARG A 67 -7.12 -15.67 -12.20
CA ARG A 67 -7.38 -16.79 -13.09
C ARG A 67 -8.84 -17.09 -12.86
N VAL A 68 -9.66 -16.56 -13.77
CA VAL A 68 -11.02 -17.00 -14.02
C VAL A 68 -10.98 -18.51 -13.87
N ILE A 69 -11.62 -19.03 -12.81
CA ILE A 69 -12.06 -20.41 -12.83
C ILE A 69 -13.11 -20.40 -13.94
N SER A 70 -12.66 -20.58 -15.18
CA SER A 70 -13.49 -21.07 -16.24
C SER A 70 -13.98 -22.40 -15.72
N ARG A 71 -15.17 -22.38 -15.13
CA ARG A 71 -15.99 -23.57 -14.97
C ARG A 71 -16.18 -24.09 -16.38
N SER A 72 -15.27 -24.96 -16.81
CA SER A 72 -15.49 -25.86 -17.91
C SER A 72 -16.63 -26.74 -17.46
N ASP A 73 -17.83 -26.35 -17.88
CA ASP A 73 -19.00 -27.19 -17.90
C ASP A 73 -18.67 -28.39 -18.80
N SER A 74 -18.25 -29.49 -18.19
CA SER A 74 -18.19 -30.79 -18.83
C SER A 74 -18.84 -31.78 -17.88
N SER A 75 -20.13 -31.99 -18.13
CA SER A 75 -20.91 -33.15 -17.72
C SER A 75 -20.11 -34.46 -17.77
N GLN A 76 -20.03 -35.18 -16.65
CA GLN A 76 -20.45 -36.60 -16.48
C GLN A 76 -19.87 -37.18 -15.17
N ASN A 77 -20.77 -37.82 -14.39
CA ASN A 77 -20.66 -38.92 -13.41
C ASN A 77 -19.22 -39.36 -13.00
N ASP A 78 -18.86 -39.63 -11.74
CA ASP A 78 -19.48 -40.62 -10.84
C ASP A 78 -18.80 -40.59 -9.43
N SER A 79 -19.58 -40.89 -8.39
CA SER A 79 -19.26 -41.57 -7.12
C SER A 79 -17.97 -41.33 -6.27
N SER A 80 -18.25 -40.97 -4.99
CA SER A 80 -17.65 -41.41 -3.71
C SER A 80 -16.25 -40.98 -3.21
N SER A 81 -16.27 -40.35 -2.02
CA SER A 81 -15.35 -40.42 -0.86
C SER A 81 -13.86 -40.09 -1.00
N GLY A 82 -13.39 -39.13 -0.19
CA GLY A 82 -11.98 -38.98 0.16
C GLY A 82 -11.66 -37.62 0.79
N LEU A 83 -10.96 -37.65 1.93
CA LEU A 83 -10.53 -36.53 2.76
C LEU A 83 -9.34 -35.76 2.14
N ASP A 84 -8.95 -34.68 2.84
CA ASP A 84 -7.74 -33.86 2.70
C ASP A 84 -7.69 -32.89 1.50
N GLY A 85 -7.33 -31.62 1.67
CA GLY A 85 -6.45 -31.10 2.71
C GLY A 85 -5.16 -30.52 2.16
N GLU A 86 -5.09 -30.06 0.90
CA GLU A 86 -4.00 -29.21 0.43
C GLU A 86 -4.32 -28.60 -0.94
N THR A 87 -4.85 -27.38 -0.97
CA THR A 87 -4.64 -26.53 -2.14
C THR A 87 -3.27 -25.89 -1.99
N GLY A 88 -2.24 -26.72 -2.23
CA GLY A 88 -0.87 -26.28 -2.44
C GLY A 88 -0.82 -25.40 -3.68
N LEU A 89 -1.10 -24.11 -3.50
CA LEU A 89 -0.93 -23.09 -4.52
C LEU A 89 0.57 -22.85 -4.69
N ASN A 90 1.19 -23.68 -5.51
CA ASN A 90 2.54 -23.50 -6.00
C ASN A 90 2.64 -22.18 -6.78
N TYR A 91 3.15 -21.15 -6.11
CA TYR A 91 3.58 -19.90 -6.72
C TYR A 91 5.00 -19.59 -6.21
N GLY A 92 5.90 -20.55 -6.47
CA GLY A 92 7.32 -20.25 -6.59
C GLY A 92 7.59 -19.86 -8.04
N ASP A 93 8.35 -18.77 -8.20
CA ASP A 93 8.96 -18.33 -9.47
C ASP A 93 8.02 -17.60 -10.44
N ASP A 94 7.80 -16.31 -10.18
CA ASP A 94 7.46 -15.34 -11.22
C ASP A 94 8.74 -15.12 -12.04
N ASP A 95 8.99 -16.05 -12.98
CA ASP A 95 10.13 -16.15 -13.89
C ASP A 95 10.78 -14.80 -14.22
N GLU A 96 11.98 -14.56 -13.65
CA GLU A 96 12.87 -13.45 -13.99
C GLU A 96 13.47 -13.57 -15.41
N ASN A 97 12.90 -14.41 -16.28
CA ASN A 97 13.37 -14.65 -17.64
C ASN A 97 12.23 -14.77 -18.65
N MET A 98 11.70 -13.62 -19.11
CA MET A 98 10.80 -13.59 -20.25
C MET A 98 11.33 -12.61 -21.31
N VAL A 99 12.07 -13.16 -22.27
CA VAL A 99 12.22 -12.55 -23.61
C VAL A 99 10.82 -12.47 -24.20
N SER A 100 10.36 -11.26 -24.52
CA SER A 100 9.05 -11.06 -25.13
C SER A 100 8.96 -11.80 -26.47
N SER A 101 8.21 -12.89 -26.52
CA SER A 101 7.81 -13.47 -27.80
C SER A 101 6.82 -12.49 -28.44
N SER A 102 7.26 -11.84 -29.52
CA SER A 102 6.45 -10.98 -30.36
C SER A 102 5.31 -11.80 -30.97
N GLN A 103 4.16 -11.82 -30.30
CA GLN A 103 2.96 -12.41 -30.87
C GLN A 103 2.40 -11.41 -31.89
N ASN A 104 2.73 -11.66 -33.16
CA ASN A 104 2.23 -10.95 -34.33
C ASN A 104 0.72 -10.68 -34.21
N PRO A 105 0.26 -9.42 -34.17
CA PRO A 105 -1.11 -9.11 -34.49
C PRO A 105 -1.23 -9.18 -36.02
N THR A 106 -2.01 -10.15 -36.48
CA THR A 106 -2.48 -10.25 -37.86
C THR A 106 -2.88 -8.88 -38.40
N PHE A 107 -2.26 -8.54 -39.52
CA PHE A 107 -2.48 -7.38 -40.36
C PHE A 107 -3.97 -7.18 -40.71
N GLN A 108 -4.56 -6.05 -40.30
CA GLN A 108 -5.74 -5.46 -40.94
C GLN A 108 -5.71 -3.92 -40.85
N GLY A 109 -5.24 -3.29 -41.92
CA GLY A 109 -5.82 -2.10 -42.58
C GLY A 109 -6.06 -0.78 -41.81
N TYR A 110 -5.16 0.19 -42.01
CA TYR A 110 -5.38 1.66 -42.17
C TYR A 110 -6.58 2.37 -41.50
N ARG A 111 -6.33 3.28 -40.53
CA ARG A 111 -6.33 4.77 -40.65
C ARG A 111 -6.32 5.51 -39.29
N SER A 112 -5.32 6.39 -39.12
CA SER A 112 -5.40 7.77 -38.58
C SER A 112 -5.79 8.09 -37.12
N ASN A 113 -4.82 8.70 -36.42
CA ASN A 113 -4.87 9.75 -35.37
C ASN A 113 -5.29 9.40 -33.91
N HIS A 114 -4.32 9.58 -33.00
CA HIS A 114 -4.34 9.57 -31.51
C HIS A 114 -5.60 10.18 -30.84
N PRO A 115 -5.99 9.77 -29.60
CA PRO A 115 -5.14 9.82 -28.40
C PRO A 115 -5.22 8.62 -27.43
N ILE A 116 -4.17 8.47 -26.61
CA ILE A 116 -4.05 7.64 -25.40
C ILE A 116 -4.76 6.29 -25.49
N ALA A 117 -4.00 5.28 -25.93
CA ALA A 117 -4.40 3.89 -25.80
C ALA A 117 -4.73 3.61 -24.33
N TYR A 118 -6.00 3.35 -24.06
CA TYR A 118 -6.51 2.85 -22.80
C TYR A 118 -5.62 1.69 -22.34
N LEU A 119 -4.77 1.94 -21.33
CA LEU A 119 -3.95 0.92 -20.70
C LEU A 119 -4.89 -0.21 -20.26
N PRO A 120 -4.65 -1.47 -20.64
CA PRO A 120 -5.53 -2.56 -20.24
C PRO A 120 -5.50 -2.65 -18.72
N ARG A 121 -6.62 -2.25 -18.08
CA ARG A 121 -6.86 -2.28 -16.62
C ARG A 121 -6.83 -3.70 -16.01
N ASN A 122 -6.36 -4.70 -16.76
CA ASN A 122 -6.36 -6.11 -16.40
C ASN A 122 -5.01 -6.80 -16.68
N LYS A 123 -3.89 -6.08 -16.55
CA LYS A 123 -2.58 -6.74 -16.46
C LYS A 123 -2.29 -7.04 -14.99
N HIS A 124 -2.10 -8.31 -14.66
CA HIS A 124 -1.65 -8.72 -13.34
C HIS A 124 -0.25 -8.17 -13.08
N LEU A 125 -0.08 -7.41 -11.99
CA LEU A 125 1.24 -6.93 -11.57
C LEU A 125 2.12 -8.09 -11.12
N ARG A 126 3.39 -8.07 -11.56
CA ARG A 126 4.44 -8.99 -11.15
C ARG A 126 4.67 -8.92 -9.65
N TYR A 127 5.14 -10.03 -9.10
CA TYR A 127 5.38 -10.17 -7.67
C TYR A 127 6.34 -9.10 -7.13
N ARG A 128 7.44 -8.82 -7.84
CA ARG A 128 8.42 -7.79 -7.46
C ARG A 128 7.81 -6.38 -7.31
N THR A 129 6.82 -6.04 -8.13
CA THR A 129 6.14 -4.74 -8.08
C THR A 129 5.19 -4.68 -6.89
N ARG A 130 4.55 -5.81 -6.57
CA ARG A 130 3.69 -5.95 -5.39
C ARG A 130 4.49 -5.86 -4.09
N VAL A 131 5.68 -6.46 -4.04
CA VAL A 131 6.63 -6.31 -2.91
C VAL A 131 7.00 -4.84 -2.74
N PHE A 132 7.39 -4.16 -3.82
CA PHE A 132 7.73 -2.74 -3.76
C PHE A 132 6.54 -1.84 -3.33
N ALA A 133 5.31 -2.17 -3.73
CA ALA A 133 4.14 -1.46 -3.25
C ALA A 133 3.91 -1.65 -1.73
N ALA A 134 4.18 -2.85 -1.20
CA ALA A 134 4.15 -3.08 0.25
C ALA A 134 5.25 -2.32 0.99
N GLU A 135 6.44 -2.19 0.39
CA GLU A 135 7.49 -1.33 0.92
C GLU A 135 7.00 0.13 0.97
N CYS A 136 6.46 0.67 -0.13
CA CYS A 136 5.90 2.03 -0.16
C CYS A 136 4.84 2.24 0.95
N LEU A 137 3.95 1.27 1.14
CA LEU A 137 2.95 1.28 2.23
C LEU A 137 3.61 1.38 3.61
N SER A 138 4.71 0.63 3.83
CA SER A 138 5.43 0.62 5.11
C SER A 138 6.06 1.98 5.46
N HIS A 139 6.33 2.80 4.45
CA HIS A 139 6.87 4.15 4.62
C HIS A 139 5.81 5.21 4.96
N LEU A 140 4.50 4.95 4.78
CA LEU A 140 3.45 5.94 5.01
C LEU A 140 3.52 6.62 6.40
N PRO A 141 3.66 5.89 7.53
CA PRO A 141 3.72 6.53 8.85
C PRO A 141 4.92 7.48 9.01
N ALA A 142 6.00 7.30 8.24
CA ALA A 142 7.13 8.22 8.23
C ALA A 142 6.95 9.34 7.19
N ALA A 143 6.36 9.04 6.04
CA ALA A 143 6.24 9.95 4.91
C ALA A 143 5.25 11.09 5.15
N VAL A 144 4.26 10.91 6.03
CA VAL A 144 3.33 11.99 6.43
C VAL A 144 3.99 13.14 7.21
N GLY A 145 5.24 12.97 7.61
CA GLY A 145 6.01 14.03 8.25
C GLY A 145 5.66 14.23 9.72
N LYS A 146 5.77 15.49 10.19
CA LYS A 146 5.74 15.83 11.63
C LYS A 146 4.46 16.52 12.08
N ASN A 147 3.50 16.76 11.18
CA ASN A 147 2.25 17.43 11.57
C ASN A 147 1.45 16.50 12.51
N PRO A 148 1.16 16.92 13.76
CA PRO A 148 0.52 16.08 14.75
C PRO A 148 -0.90 15.64 14.35
N ALA A 149 -1.57 16.34 13.44
CA ALA A 149 -2.88 15.95 12.95
C ALA A 149 -2.87 14.59 12.21
N HIS A 150 -1.73 14.12 11.70
CA HIS A 150 -1.62 12.75 11.17
C HIS A 150 -1.65 11.66 12.25
N PHE A 151 -1.51 12.01 13.53
CA PHE A 151 -1.38 11.08 14.66
C PHE A 151 -2.35 11.40 15.82
N ASP A 152 -3.25 12.37 15.66
CA ASP A 152 -4.22 12.78 16.67
C ASP A 152 -5.60 12.93 16.02
N VAL A 153 -6.53 12.03 16.39
CA VAL A 153 -7.90 11.99 15.86
C VAL A 153 -8.67 13.28 16.18
N ALA A 154 -8.45 13.89 17.34
CA ALA A 154 -9.15 15.10 17.74
C ALA A 154 -8.66 16.31 16.93
N LEU A 155 -7.34 16.43 16.72
CA LEU A 155 -6.77 17.48 15.86
C LEU A 155 -7.15 17.28 14.40
N ALA A 156 -7.08 16.05 13.88
CA ALA A 156 -7.49 15.70 12.53
C ALA A 156 -8.93 16.16 12.26
N ARG A 157 -9.89 15.76 13.13
CA ARG A 157 -11.30 16.13 12.98
C ARG A 157 -11.55 17.64 13.05
N LYS A 158 -10.82 18.36 13.90
CA LYS A 158 -10.92 19.83 13.98
C LYS A 158 -10.45 20.50 12.69
N GLN A 159 -9.37 20.01 12.08
CA GLN A 159 -8.79 20.59 10.88
C GLN A 159 -9.51 20.15 9.59
N SER A 160 -10.10 18.95 9.58
CA SER A 160 -10.94 18.47 8.46
C SER A 160 -12.20 19.31 8.24
N GLY A 161 -12.66 20.06 9.25
CA GLY A 161 -13.82 20.96 9.12
C GLY A 161 -13.52 22.29 8.43
N SER A 162 -12.25 22.60 8.11
CA SER A 162 -11.83 23.95 7.71
C SER A 162 -11.71 24.20 6.19
N GLY A 163 -12.08 23.24 5.32
CA GLY A 163 -12.11 23.44 3.87
C GLY A 163 -11.96 22.16 3.04
N PRO A 164 -12.14 22.22 1.71
CA PRO A 164 -12.17 21.06 0.82
C PRO A 164 -10.82 20.33 0.64
N THR A 165 -9.70 20.91 1.10
CA THR A 165 -8.34 20.33 0.96
C THR A 165 -7.64 20.03 2.29
N SER A 166 -8.26 20.32 3.44
CA SER A 166 -7.60 20.24 4.77
C SER A 166 -7.93 18.99 5.58
N GLY A 167 -8.30 17.89 4.91
CA GLY A 167 -8.96 16.76 5.55
C GLY A 167 -8.27 15.39 5.45
N ASP A 168 -7.18 15.24 4.69
CA ASP A 168 -6.56 13.94 4.47
C ASP A 168 -5.48 13.64 5.52
N TRP A 169 -5.91 13.04 6.63
CA TRP A 169 -5.06 12.70 7.76
C TRP A 169 -4.91 11.19 7.90
N LEU A 170 -3.69 10.71 8.12
CA LEU A 170 -3.37 9.28 8.20
C LEU A 170 -4.15 8.57 9.31
N VAL A 171 -4.27 9.23 10.48
CA VAL A 171 -5.02 8.69 11.62
C VAL A 171 -6.49 8.39 11.29
N LEU A 172 -7.08 9.07 10.31
CA LEU A 172 -8.46 8.81 9.87
C LEU A 172 -8.55 7.53 9.00
N GLN A 173 -7.44 7.11 8.39
CA GLN A 173 -7.33 5.88 7.59
C GLN A 173 -6.69 4.71 8.36
N LEU A 174 -6.49 4.87 9.67
CA LEU A 174 -5.76 3.92 10.50
C LEU A 174 -6.34 2.50 10.44
N GLN A 175 -7.67 2.38 10.42
CA GLN A 175 -8.34 1.08 10.31
C GLN A 175 -7.96 0.35 9.01
N GLU A 176 -7.96 1.06 7.88
CA GLU A 176 -7.61 0.47 6.59
C GLU A 176 -6.12 0.11 6.54
N LEU A 177 -5.25 0.99 7.05
CA LEU A 177 -3.82 0.75 7.11
C LEU A 177 -3.48 -0.49 7.96
N VAL A 178 -4.09 -0.64 9.13
CA VAL A 178 -3.91 -1.83 10.00
C VAL A 178 -4.43 -3.09 9.33
N SER A 179 -5.60 -3.02 8.71
CA SER A 179 -6.20 -4.15 7.98
C SER A 179 -5.29 -4.65 6.86
N LEU A 180 -4.76 -3.73 6.05
CA LEU A 180 -3.85 -4.05 4.96
C LEU A 180 -2.50 -4.58 5.47
N ALA A 181 -1.94 -3.99 6.53
CA ALA A 181 -0.69 -4.46 7.14
C ALA A 181 -0.84 -5.88 7.71
N TYR A 182 -1.97 -6.19 8.35
CA TYR A 182 -2.30 -7.53 8.83
C TYR A 182 -2.47 -8.52 7.67
N GLN A 183 -3.15 -8.11 6.61
CA GLN A 183 -3.30 -8.92 5.40
C GLN A 183 -1.95 -9.27 4.78
N ILE A 184 -1.01 -8.31 4.73
CA ILE A 184 0.37 -8.53 4.26
C ILE A 184 1.13 -9.46 5.21
N SER A 185 0.97 -9.31 6.53
CA SER A 185 1.64 -10.14 7.54
C SER A 185 1.23 -11.60 7.49
N THR A 186 -0.01 -11.86 7.08
CA THR A 186 -0.62 -13.20 7.00
C THR A 186 -0.74 -13.73 5.58
N ILE A 187 -0.20 -12.99 4.60
CA ILE A 187 -0.24 -13.39 3.20
C ILE A 187 0.58 -14.68 2.99
N GLN A 188 0.23 -15.47 1.99
CA GLN A 188 0.94 -16.72 1.70
C GLN A 188 2.35 -16.48 1.11
N PHE A 189 2.69 -15.25 0.73
CA PHE A 189 4.01 -14.88 0.22
C PHE A 189 4.97 -14.50 1.35
N GLU A 190 5.93 -15.38 1.63
CA GLU A 190 6.84 -15.25 2.78
C GLU A 190 7.67 -13.95 2.77
N ASN A 191 8.12 -13.46 1.61
CA ASN A 191 8.94 -12.25 1.56
C ASN A 191 8.14 -10.96 1.85
N MET A 192 6.81 -11.00 1.75
CA MET A 192 5.96 -9.85 2.07
C MET A 192 5.58 -9.81 3.56
N ARG A 193 5.52 -10.96 4.23
CA ARG A 193 5.19 -11.05 5.67
C ARG A 193 6.02 -10.13 6.56
N PRO A 194 7.38 -10.07 6.47
CA PRO A 194 8.17 -9.18 7.33
C PRO A 194 7.82 -7.71 7.12
N VAL A 195 7.51 -7.29 5.89
CA VAL A 195 7.08 -5.91 5.60
C VAL A 195 5.78 -5.58 6.33
N GLY A 196 4.82 -6.50 6.31
CA GLY A 196 3.55 -6.35 7.05
C GLY A 196 3.76 -6.23 8.56
N VAL A 197 4.61 -7.09 9.14
CA VAL A 197 4.92 -7.08 10.58
C VAL A 197 5.63 -5.80 10.99
N THR A 198 6.62 -5.36 10.22
CA THR A 198 7.32 -4.08 10.45
C THR A 198 6.37 -2.89 10.38
N LEU A 199 5.43 -2.89 9.43
CA LEU A 199 4.40 -1.85 9.33
C LEU A 199 3.47 -1.88 10.56
N LEU A 200 2.99 -3.06 10.99
CA LEU A 200 2.17 -3.18 12.20
C LEU A 200 2.91 -2.65 13.44
N SER A 201 4.18 -3.01 13.63
CA SER A 201 5.01 -2.48 14.71
C SER A 201 5.09 -0.96 14.62
N THR A 202 5.38 -0.42 13.44
CA THR A 202 5.49 1.03 13.22
C THR A 202 4.17 1.77 13.52
N ILE A 203 3.03 1.18 13.17
CA ILE A 203 1.71 1.75 13.46
C ILE A 203 1.47 1.79 14.98
N ILE A 204 1.80 0.71 15.68
CA ILE A 204 1.69 0.64 17.14
C ILE A 204 2.58 1.72 17.76
N ASP A 205 3.86 1.74 17.39
CA ASP A 205 4.90 2.60 17.95
C ASP A 205 4.65 4.09 17.70
N LYS A 206 4.28 4.46 16.46
CA LYS A 206 4.16 5.88 16.07
C LYS A 206 2.76 6.43 16.13
N VAL A 207 1.74 5.63 15.79
CA VAL A 207 0.37 6.14 15.63
C VAL A 207 -0.45 5.86 16.87
N LEU A 208 -0.46 4.61 17.36
CA LEU A 208 -1.30 4.22 18.49
C LEU A 208 -0.78 4.78 19.81
N PHE A 209 0.52 4.72 20.08
CA PHE A 209 1.07 5.36 21.29
C PHE A 209 0.84 6.86 21.30
N GLN A 210 1.03 7.55 20.18
CA GLN A 210 0.80 8.99 20.12
C GLN A 210 -0.69 9.35 20.29
N CYS A 211 -1.59 8.56 19.68
CA CYS A 211 -3.03 8.67 19.91
C CYS A 211 -3.40 8.46 21.38
N LEU A 212 -2.89 7.39 22.01
CA LEU A 212 -3.17 7.06 23.42
C LEU A 212 -2.57 8.07 24.39
N PHE A 213 -1.36 8.55 24.13
CA PHE A 213 -0.71 9.61 24.91
C PHE A 213 -1.53 10.90 24.86
N ASN A 214 -1.91 11.36 23.66
CA ASN A 214 -2.73 12.55 23.50
C ASN A 214 -4.13 12.38 24.10
N TYR A 215 -4.75 11.20 23.97
CA TYR A 215 -6.03 10.90 24.63
C TYR A 215 -5.92 10.92 26.16
N SER A 216 -4.84 10.37 26.73
CA SER A 216 -4.58 10.35 28.17
C SER A 216 -4.32 11.75 28.74
N VAL A 217 -3.51 12.57 28.04
CA VAL A 217 -3.27 13.99 28.38
C VAL A 217 -4.55 14.81 28.24
N GLY A 218 -5.36 14.54 27.21
CA GLY A 218 -6.64 15.21 26.98
C GLY A 218 -7.73 14.85 27.98
N LEU A 219 -7.69 13.63 28.56
CA LEU A 219 -8.70 13.21 29.53
C LEU A 219 -8.36 13.60 30.97
N ASN A 220 -7.11 13.57 31.47
CA ASN A 220 -6.84 14.09 32.82
C ASN A 220 -5.40 14.54 33.11
N HIS A 221 -5.31 15.70 33.77
CA HIS A 221 -4.24 16.12 34.71
C HIS A 221 -4.09 15.17 35.93
N LEU A 222 -4.75 14.01 35.94
CA LEU A 222 -4.76 13.00 37.02
C LEU A 222 -4.12 11.64 36.62
N TRP A 223 -3.98 11.30 35.34
CA TRP A 223 -3.32 10.05 34.94
C TRP A 223 -1.80 10.17 34.83
N SER A 224 -1.28 11.39 34.66
CA SER A 224 0.16 11.67 34.65
C SER A 224 0.84 11.27 35.96
N PHE A 225 0.13 11.40 37.09
CA PHE A 225 0.63 10.96 38.41
C PHE A 225 0.69 9.42 38.55
N LYS A 226 -0.16 8.67 37.84
CA LYS A 226 -0.21 7.21 37.95
C LYS A 226 0.85 6.51 37.08
N TRP A 227 1.19 7.08 35.92
CA TRP A 227 2.29 6.57 35.09
C TRP A 227 3.67 6.88 35.69
N TYR A 228 3.88 8.07 36.26
CA TYR A 228 5.11 8.37 37.01
C TYR A 228 5.32 7.45 38.22
N LEU A 229 4.24 7.03 38.89
CA LEU A 229 4.34 6.06 40.01
C LEU A 229 4.63 4.62 39.56
N LEU A 230 4.21 4.22 38.35
CA LEU A 230 4.56 2.91 37.78
C LEU A 230 6.04 2.85 37.34
N ASP A 231 6.57 3.95 36.78
CA ASP A 231 8.01 4.06 36.48
C ASP A 231 8.88 4.07 37.76
N ILE A 232 8.44 4.77 38.82
CA ILE A 232 9.15 4.77 40.11
C ILE A 232 9.09 3.39 40.80
N SER A 233 7.99 2.66 40.67
CA SER A 233 7.86 1.32 41.28
C SER A 233 8.71 0.27 40.57
N LEU A 234 9.00 0.43 39.27
CA LEU A 234 9.93 -0.43 38.52
C LEU A 234 11.41 -0.07 38.77
N TYR A 235 11.70 1.15 39.23
CA TYR A 235 13.06 1.60 39.57
C TYR A 235 13.49 1.27 41.00
N PHE A 236 12.57 0.81 41.86
CA PHE A 236 12.84 0.42 43.25
C PHE A 236 12.85 -1.10 43.49
N ASP A 237 12.74 -1.90 42.43
CA ASP A 237 12.83 -3.37 42.49
C ASP A 237 14.11 -3.88 41.78
N VAL A 238 15.25 -3.29 42.15
CA VAL A 238 16.63 -3.78 41.91
C VAL A 238 17.40 -3.71 43.22
#